data_AF-A0AAV7J854-F1
#
_entry.id   AF-A0AAV7J854-F1
#
_cell.length_a   1.000
_cell.length_b   1.000
_cell.length_c   1.000
_cell.angle_alpha   90.00
_cell.angle_beta   90.00
_cell.angle_gamma   90.00
#
_symmetry.space_group_name_H-M   'P 1'
#
loop_
_entity.id
_entity.type
_entity.pdbx_description
1 polymer ?
#
loop_
_entity_poly.entity_id
_entity_poly.type
_entity_poly.pdbx_seq_one_letter_code
_entity_poly.pdbx_strand_id
1 'polypeptide(L)'
;MLELEVVPERSIGCEQWEFILGMHFSQSVSIIQSQVGIIRGVQVLYSDTNPLEVDLVINLPHDGIRLIFDPIVQRLKIIEIYNMKLVKLKYCGLPFNSPEVLPSIEQIEHSFGATHPGVYDSDKQVFVLNFRGLSFYFPIDSKFQPGYAHGLGSLQFPNGTSPLVAKTAIYVGNMAAGTVGSEEHCLKAPPPPLPLVCYHNNLYLEKAEIIRDKVRTRGLKLHLFTEGNSATRVLLEPKKHNLMKEVWFGDYCEDVLSALGAPSRVFFKAEDKMRIHSPHAHKKDKTRRSDFFYNYFTLGLDVLFDAKTQCVKKFVLHTNYPGHYNFNMYHRCEFTLTLSPENNFNDSGKLIDVSPSPITITAYTKWDKISEQLKATARPVVLNRASSTNTTNPFGCTFCYGIRDAIIEVMANQHIASVTLYSTA
;
A
#
# COMPACT_ATOMS: atom_id res chain seq x y z
N MET A 1 0.81 28.71 3.13
CA MET A 1 -0.27 28.08 2.35
C MET A 1 0.38 27.44 1.15
N LEU A 2 0.13 26.16 0.89
CA LEU A 2 0.65 25.51 -0.32
C LEU A 2 0.02 26.14 -1.57
N GLU A 3 0.77 26.20 -2.65
CA GLU A 3 0.30 26.62 -3.96
C GLU A 3 0.49 25.47 -4.93
N LEU A 4 -0.63 24.90 -5.38
CA LEU A 4 -0.66 23.62 -6.07
C LEU A 4 -1.43 23.71 -7.38
N GLU A 5 -0.91 23.04 -8.40
CA GLU A 5 -1.56 22.77 -9.67
C GLU A 5 -2.43 21.51 -9.53
N VAL A 6 -3.69 21.62 -9.93
CA VAL A 6 -4.62 20.50 -10.03
C VAL A 6 -4.57 19.96 -11.45
N VAL A 7 -4.27 18.67 -11.59
CA VAL A 7 -4.30 17.96 -12.87
C VAL A 7 -5.38 16.87 -12.78
N PRO A 8 -6.59 17.11 -13.35
CA PRO A 8 -7.67 16.12 -13.35
C PRO A 8 -7.19 14.76 -13.88
N GLU A 9 -7.75 13.67 -13.34
CA GLU A 9 -7.35 12.29 -13.63
C GLU A 9 -5.91 11.91 -13.23
N ARG A 10 -5.09 12.83 -12.70
CA ARG A 10 -3.67 12.56 -12.53
C ARG A 10 -3.12 12.92 -11.16
N SER A 11 -3.09 14.19 -10.78
CA SER A 11 -2.28 14.62 -9.63
C SER A 11 -2.68 15.96 -9.04
N ILE A 12 -2.15 16.23 -7.86
CA ILE A 12 -2.00 17.58 -7.30
C ILE A 12 -0.53 17.80 -6.93
N GLY A 13 0.03 18.95 -7.24
CA GLY A 13 1.44 19.18 -6.94
C GLY A 13 1.95 20.56 -7.32
N CYS A 14 3.26 20.75 -7.21
CA CYS A 14 3.98 21.90 -7.71
C CYS A 14 5.21 21.43 -8.51
N GLU A 15 6.07 22.35 -8.94
CA GLU A 15 7.27 22.01 -9.73
C GLU A 15 8.25 21.08 -8.98
N GLN A 16 8.21 21.06 -7.65
CA GLN A 16 9.15 20.30 -6.82
C GLN A 16 8.66 18.88 -6.49
N TRP A 17 7.35 18.69 -6.39
CA TRP A 17 6.74 17.42 -5.99
C TRP A 17 5.28 17.34 -6.43
N GLU A 18 4.80 16.13 -6.70
CA GLU A 18 3.40 15.88 -7.02
C GLU A 18 2.89 14.60 -6.34
N PHE A 19 1.67 14.66 -5.81
CA PHE A 19 0.92 13.47 -5.42
C PHE A 19 0.14 12.96 -6.62
N ILE A 20 0.51 11.77 -7.10
CA ILE A 20 -0.03 11.16 -8.32
C ILE A 20 -0.99 10.05 -7.95
N LEU A 21 -2.19 10.07 -8.51
CA LEU A 21 -3.15 8.98 -8.41
C LEU A 21 -2.49 7.67 -8.88
N GLY A 22 -2.60 6.63 -8.06
CA GLY A 22 -2.02 5.31 -8.29
C GLY A 22 -0.64 5.12 -7.65
N MET A 23 0.02 6.19 -7.19
CA MET A 23 1.28 6.08 -6.47
C MET A 23 1.12 5.29 -5.17
N HIS A 24 2.16 4.57 -4.76
CA HIS A 24 2.11 3.79 -3.52
C HIS A 24 2.22 4.69 -2.29
N PHE A 25 1.61 4.28 -1.18
CA PHE A 25 1.62 4.99 0.10
C PHE A 25 3.01 5.47 0.53
N SER A 26 4.03 4.61 0.39
CA SER A 26 5.42 4.94 0.72
C SER A 26 6.02 6.06 -0.10
N GLN A 27 5.57 6.25 -1.34
CA GLN A 27 6.03 7.34 -2.20
C GLN A 27 5.46 8.67 -1.74
N SER A 28 4.17 8.70 -1.36
CA SER A 28 3.57 9.91 -0.76
C SER A 28 4.23 10.26 0.57
N VAL A 29 4.54 9.27 1.41
CA VAL A 29 5.31 9.50 2.65
C VAL A 29 6.70 10.04 2.36
N SER A 30 7.41 9.50 1.36
CA SER A 30 8.74 10.00 0.96
C SER A 30 8.67 11.46 0.49
N ILE A 31 7.65 11.83 -0.30
CA ILE A 31 7.42 13.22 -0.71
C ILE A 31 7.23 14.10 0.53
N ILE A 32 6.33 13.73 1.43
CA ILE A 32 6.07 14.50 2.65
C ILE A 32 7.35 14.65 3.50
N GLN A 33 8.13 13.58 3.63
CA GLN A 33 9.41 13.59 4.35
C GLN A 33 10.48 14.44 3.67
N SER A 34 10.44 14.61 2.35
CA SER A 34 11.34 15.53 1.63
C SER A 34 10.98 17.01 1.84
N GLN A 35 9.73 17.29 2.22
CA GLN A 35 9.19 18.63 2.40
C GLN A 35 9.13 19.06 3.88
N VAL A 36 10.17 18.71 4.66
CA VAL A 36 10.26 19.06 6.09
C VAL A 36 10.16 20.57 6.27
N GLY A 37 9.26 20.99 7.17
CA GLY A 37 9.05 22.40 7.49
C GLY A 37 8.05 23.13 6.58
N ILE A 38 7.73 22.55 5.41
CA ILE A 38 6.68 23.02 4.50
C ILE A 38 5.36 22.32 4.85
N ILE A 39 5.30 20.99 4.71
CA ILE A 39 4.13 20.19 5.09
C ILE A 39 4.24 19.86 6.59
N ARG A 40 3.23 20.24 7.37
CA ARG A 40 3.23 20.12 8.84
C ARG A 40 1.97 19.44 9.37
N GLY A 41 2.09 18.83 10.55
CA GLY A 41 0.96 18.22 11.26
C GLY A 41 0.34 17.03 10.53
N VAL A 42 1.17 16.21 9.89
CA VAL A 42 0.74 15.04 9.11
C VAL A 42 0.14 13.98 10.04
N GLN A 43 -1.02 13.45 9.67
CA GLN A 43 -1.69 12.36 10.38
C GLN A 43 -1.87 11.18 9.44
N VAL A 44 -1.62 9.97 9.94
CA VAL A 44 -1.92 8.72 9.23
C VAL A 44 -3.07 8.04 9.96
N LEU A 45 -4.15 7.78 9.25
CA LEU A 45 -5.35 7.13 9.76
C LEU A 45 -5.49 5.74 9.10
N TYR A 46 -5.77 4.73 9.92
CA TYR A 46 -6.01 3.36 9.49
C TYR A 46 -6.88 2.63 10.53
N SER A 47 -7.51 1.53 10.12
CA SER A 47 -8.20 0.63 11.05
C SER A 47 -7.27 -0.49 11.50
N ASP A 48 -7.04 -0.61 12.81
CA ASP A 48 -6.27 -1.74 13.36
C ASP A 48 -7.08 -3.05 13.35
N THR A 49 -8.40 -2.96 13.50
CA THR A 49 -9.31 -4.12 13.53
C THR A 49 -9.60 -4.66 12.13
N ASN A 50 -9.83 -3.77 11.15
CA ASN A 50 -10.21 -4.10 9.79
C ASN A 50 -9.31 -3.40 8.75
N PRO A 51 -7.98 -3.67 8.75
CA PRO A 51 -7.01 -2.95 7.93
C PRO A 51 -7.15 -3.17 6.42
N LEU A 52 -7.97 -4.13 5.97
CA LEU A 52 -8.25 -4.41 4.56
C LEU A 52 -9.59 -3.86 4.07
N GLU A 53 -10.47 -3.44 4.98
CA GLU A 53 -11.82 -2.96 4.65
C GLU A 53 -11.91 -1.44 4.70
N VAL A 54 -11.08 -0.81 5.55
CA VAL A 54 -11.05 0.63 5.74
C VAL A 54 -9.81 1.20 5.07
N ASP A 55 -10.01 2.21 4.23
CA ASP A 55 -8.95 2.92 3.52
C ASP A 55 -7.85 3.45 4.44
N LEU A 56 -6.63 3.46 3.91
CA LEU A 56 -5.52 4.16 4.53
C LEU A 56 -5.60 5.63 4.14
N VAL A 57 -5.43 6.55 5.09
CA VAL A 57 -5.54 7.98 4.83
C VAL A 57 -4.33 8.72 5.37
N ILE A 58 -3.73 9.56 4.53
CA ILE A 58 -2.82 10.62 4.98
C ILE A 58 -3.62 11.91 5.02
N ASN A 59 -3.81 12.47 6.21
CA ASN A 59 -4.50 13.73 6.44
C ASN A 59 -3.46 14.85 6.69
N LEU A 60 -3.59 15.94 5.93
CA LEU A 60 -2.77 17.15 6.00
C LEU A 60 -3.64 18.32 6.51
N PRO A 61 -3.94 18.37 7.82
CA PRO A 61 -4.88 19.33 8.39
C PRO A 61 -4.48 20.79 8.25
N HIS A 62 -3.19 21.09 8.20
CA HIS A 62 -2.71 22.46 7.99
C HIS A 62 -2.87 22.95 6.55
N ASP A 63 -3.03 22.02 5.60
CA ASP A 63 -3.12 22.29 4.17
C ASP A 63 -4.53 22.00 3.62
N GLY A 64 -5.43 21.42 4.43
CA GLY A 64 -6.79 21.09 4.02
C GLY A 64 -6.88 19.94 3.03
N ILE A 65 -5.86 19.07 2.96
CA ILE A 65 -5.74 17.98 1.98
C ILE A 65 -5.83 16.63 2.68
N ARG A 66 -6.47 15.67 2.02
CA ARG A 66 -6.58 14.27 2.42
C ARG A 66 -6.25 13.38 1.24
N LEU A 67 -5.26 12.50 1.42
CA LEU A 67 -4.87 11.49 0.46
C LEU A 67 -5.46 10.15 0.89
N ILE A 68 -6.30 9.56 0.07
CA ILE A 68 -7.04 8.32 0.39
C ILE A 68 -6.48 7.19 -0.46
N PHE A 69 -6.01 6.13 0.20
CA PHE A 69 -5.35 4.99 -0.41
C PHE A 69 -6.21 3.74 -0.24
N ASP A 70 -6.21 2.90 -1.27
CA ASP A 70 -6.79 1.57 -1.19
C ASP A 70 -6.07 0.72 -0.12
N PRO A 71 -6.78 -0.01 0.76
CA PRO A 71 -6.16 -0.73 1.87
C PRO A 71 -5.43 -2.02 1.45
N ILE A 72 -5.73 -2.54 0.24
CA ILE A 72 -5.15 -3.77 -0.28
C ILE A 72 -3.86 -3.48 -1.03
N VAL A 73 -3.94 -2.71 -2.11
CA VAL A 73 -2.78 -2.40 -2.97
C VAL A 73 -2.03 -1.15 -2.52
N GLN A 74 -2.56 -0.41 -1.53
CA GLN A 74 -1.92 0.76 -0.92
C GLN A 74 -1.59 1.86 -1.93
N ARG A 75 -2.45 2.01 -2.94
CA ARG A 75 -2.32 3.03 -3.99
C ARG A 75 -3.27 4.19 -3.74
N LEU A 76 -2.80 5.39 -4.02
CA LEU A 76 -3.58 6.62 -3.92
C LEU A 76 -4.75 6.56 -4.89
N LYS A 77 -5.98 6.52 -4.39
CA LYS A 77 -7.19 6.43 -5.23
C LYS A 77 -7.92 7.76 -5.36
N ILE A 78 -7.89 8.58 -4.31
CA ILE A 78 -8.58 9.87 -4.27
C ILE A 78 -7.71 10.89 -3.54
N ILE A 79 -7.62 12.08 -4.11
CA ILE A 79 -7.06 13.27 -3.46
C ILE A 79 -8.22 14.20 -3.16
N GLU A 80 -8.48 14.46 -1.89
CA GLU A 80 -9.56 15.34 -1.44
C GLU A 80 -8.97 16.62 -0.85
N ILE A 81 -9.47 17.76 -1.28
CA ILE A 81 -9.23 19.07 -0.67
C ILE A 81 -10.52 19.40 0.09
N TYR A 82 -10.51 19.22 1.40
CA TYR A 82 -11.69 19.41 2.25
C TYR A 82 -11.75 20.79 2.90
N ASN A 83 -10.69 21.59 2.78
CA ASN A 83 -10.70 22.98 3.23
C ASN A 83 -9.98 23.88 2.22
N MET A 84 -10.77 24.46 1.31
CA MET A 84 -10.29 25.36 0.26
C MET A 84 -9.56 26.61 0.78
N LYS A 85 -9.77 27.00 2.06
CA LYS A 85 -9.14 28.19 2.65
C LYS A 85 -7.67 27.98 3.04
N LEU A 86 -7.19 26.73 3.06
CA LEU A 86 -5.84 26.36 3.52
C LEU A 86 -4.86 26.06 2.38
N VAL A 87 -5.29 26.22 1.13
CA VAL A 87 -4.50 25.91 -0.06
C VAL A 87 -4.82 26.90 -1.18
N LYS A 88 -3.81 27.29 -1.99
CA LYS A 88 -4.01 27.98 -3.26
C LYS A 88 -3.99 26.96 -4.38
N LEU A 89 -4.97 27.00 -5.27
CA LEU A 89 -5.11 26.03 -6.36
C LEU A 89 -5.14 26.72 -7.72
N LYS A 90 -4.44 26.10 -8.67
CA LYS A 90 -4.38 26.49 -10.07
C LYS A 90 -4.83 25.35 -10.97
N TYR A 91 -5.30 25.72 -12.15
CA TYR A 91 -5.60 24.81 -13.25
C TYR A 91 -5.13 25.45 -14.57
N CYS A 92 -4.33 24.72 -15.33
CA CYS A 92 -3.59 25.22 -16.48
C CYS A 92 -2.80 26.51 -16.18
N GLY A 93 -2.22 26.58 -14.98
CA GLY A 93 -1.46 27.74 -14.49
C GLY A 93 -2.30 28.96 -14.05
N LEU A 94 -3.63 28.92 -14.22
CA LEU A 94 -4.54 29.98 -13.80
C LEU A 94 -5.11 29.70 -12.41
N PRO A 95 -5.08 30.66 -11.47
CA PRO A 95 -5.65 30.47 -10.14
C PRO A 95 -7.18 30.41 -10.20
N PHE A 96 -7.76 29.42 -9.53
CA PHE A 96 -9.22 29.33 -9.34
C PHE A 96 -9.63 29.32 -7.85
N ASN A 97 -8.66 29.16 -6.95
CA ASN A 97 -8.86 29.23 -5.51
C ASN A 97 -7.63 29.88 -4.85
N SER A 98 -7.80 31.08 -4.30
CA SER A 98 -6.82 31.80 -3.50
C SER A 98 -7.52 32.79 -2.57
N PRO A 99 -6.81 33.48 -1.65
CA PRO A 99 -7.40 34.57 -0.88
C PRO A 99 -8.01 35.69 -1.74
N GLU A 100 -7.50 35.86 -2.97
CA GLU A 100 -7.93 36.88 -3.94
C GLU A 100 -8.96 36.35 -4.95
N VAL A 101 -8.91 35.06 -5.28
CA VAL A 101 -9.81 34.40 -6.25
C VAL A 101 -10.65 33.36 -5.54
N LEU A 102 -11.93 33.63 -5.34
CA LEU A 102 -12.84 32.72 -4.66
C LEU A 102 -13.35 31.63 -5.61
N PRO A 103 -13.45 30.36 -5.17
CA PRO A 103 -13.93 29.26 -5.99
C PRO A 103 -15.47 29.26 -6.05
N SER A 104 -16.05 30.29 -6.67
CA SER A 104 -17.48 30.32 -6.97
C SER A 104 -17.82 29.40 -8.13
N ILE A 105 -19.10 29.11 -8.34
CA ILE A 105 -19.55 28.31 -9.50
C ILE A 105 -19.08 28.94 -10.81
N GLU A 106 -19.25 30.26 -10.96
CA GLU A 106 -18.82 31.01 -12.15
C GLU A 106 -17.32 30.88 -12.39
N GLN A 107 -16.52 30.94 -11.32
CA GLN A 107 -15.07 30.75 -11.42
C GLN A 107 -14.72 29.33 -11.86
N ILE A 108 -15.43 28.32 -11.34
CA ILE A 108 -15.23 26.93 -11.75
C ILE A 108 -15.63 26.72 -13.22
N GLU A 109 -16.77 27.25 -13.66
CA GLU A 109 -17.20 27.18 -15.06
C GLU A 109 -16.23 27.92 -15.99
N HIS A 110 -15.70 29.07 -15.56
CA HIS A 110 -14.69 29.81 -16.30
C HIS A 110 -13.37 29.03 -16.43
N SER A 111 -12.93 28.38 -15.35
CA SER A 111 -11.65 27.64 -15.32
C SER A 111 -11.72 26.28 -16.00
N PHE A 112 -12.80 25.52 -15.82
CA PHE A 112 -12.90 24.12 -16.25
C PHE A 112 -13.86 23.91 -17.44
N GLY A 113 -14.61 24.95 -17.83
CA GLY A 113 -15.54 24.90 -18.93
C GLY A 113 -16.89 24.27 -18.58
N ALA A 114 -17.69 24.02 -19.61
CA ALA A 114 -19.00 23.40 -19.47
C ALA A 114 -18.89 21.93 -19.04
N THR A 115 -19.85 21.49 -18.22
CA THR A 115 -19.95 20.09 -17.80
C THR A 115 -21.40 19.60 -17.75
N HIS A 116 -21.60 18.32 -17.44
CA HIS A 116 -22.92 17.74 -17.22
C HIS A 116 -23.68 18.45 -16.09
N PRO A 117 -25.02 18.43 -16.10
CA PRO A 117 -25.82 19.00 -15.03
C PRO A 117 -25.36 18.46 -13.67
N GLY A 118 -25.05 19.36 -12.74
CA GLY A 118 -24.65 18.94 -11.41
C GLY A 118 -25.80 18.29 -10.65
N VAL A 119 -25.44 17.51 -9.64
CA VAL A 119 -26.38 16.67 -8.87
C VAL A 119 -26.50 17.23 -7.47
N TYR A 120 -27.73 17.47 -7.03
CA TYR A 120 -28.01 17.89 -5.65
C TYR A 120 -28.30 16.69 -4.76
N ASP A 121 -27.57 16.58 -3.66
CA ASP A 121 -27.81 15.63 -2.57
C ASP A 121 -28.59 16.35 -1.47
N SER A 122 -29.87 16.01 -1.33
CA SER A 122 -30.75 16.60 -0.32
C SER A 122 -30.37 16.23 1.10
N ASP A 123 -29.83 15.03 1.31
CA ASP A 123 -29.53 14.50 2.63
C ASP A 123 -28.28 15.17 3.20
N LYS A 124 -27.30 15.46 2.32
CA LYS A 124 -26.07 16.17 2.70
C LYS A 124 -26.17 17.68 2.54
N GLN A 125 -27.22 18.20 1.91
CA GLN A 125 -27.34 19.60 1.53
C GLN A 125 -26.13 20.07 0.70
N VAL A 126 -25.72 19.24 -0.26
CA VAL A 126 -24.56 19.51 -1.11
C VAL A 126 -24.93 19.37 -2.58
N PHE A 127 -24.58 20.38 -3.37
CA PHE A 127 -24.60 20.32 -4.81
C PHE A 127 -23.23 19.92 -5.33
N VAL A 128 -23.19 18.91 -6.21
CA VAL A 128 -21.94 18.38 -6.77
C VAL A 128 -21.87 18.67 -8.26
N LEU A 129 -20.82 19.38 -8.67
CA LEU A 129 -20.47 19.58 -10.06
C LEU A 129 -19.38 18.59 -10.46
N ASN A 130 -19.70 17.67 -11.36
CA ASN A 130 -18.81 16.57 -11.75
C ASN A 130 -18.12 16.90 -13.08
N PHE A 131 -16.81 16.73 -13.13
CA PHE A 131 -16.00 16.65 -14.35
C PHE A 131 -15.38 15.26 -14.43
N ARG A 132 -14.80 14.93 -15.58
CA ARG A 132 -13.97 13.74 -15.68
C ARG A 132 -12.74 13.91 -14.80
N GLY A 133 -12.59 13.03 -13.81
CA GLY A 133 -11.48 13.01 -12.86
C GLY A 133 -11.46 14.10 -11.78
N LEU A 134 -12.53 14.89 -11.66
CA LEU A 134 -12.60 16.01 -10.73
C LEU A 134 -14.04 16.28 -10.32
N SER A 135 -14.29 16.58 -9.05
CA SER A 135 -15.61 16.97 -8.54
C SER A 135 -15.50 18.15 -7.59
N PHE A 136 -16.48 19.06 -7.67
CA PHE A 136 -16.63 20.21 -6.77
C PHE A 136 -17.91 20.11 -5.97
N TYR A 137 -17.81 20.34 -4.66
CA TYR A 137 -18.91 20.20 -3.71
C TYR A 137 -19.24 21.58 -3.12
N PHE A 138 -20.46 22.04 -3.38
CA PHE A 138 -21.01 23.32 -2.93
C PHE A 138 -22.07 23.06 -1.85
N PRO A 139 -21.91 23.57 -0.63
CA PRO A 139 -22.94 23.45 0.40
C PRO A 139 -24.12 24.37 0.04
N ILE A 140 -25.32 23.80 -0.09
CA ILE A 140 -26.54 24.51 -0.46
C ILE A 140 -27.68 24.03 0.43
N ASP A 141 -28.28 24.96 1.19
CA ASP A 141 -29.45 24.65 2.03
C ASP A 141 -30.63 24.20 1.16
N SER A 142 -31.34 23.18 1.63
CA SER A 142 -32.54 22.57 1.00
C SER A 142 -33.66 23.54 0.62
N LYS A 143 -33.67 24.76 1.16
CA LYS A 143 -34.62 25.81 0.78
C LYS A 143 -34.42 26.33 -0.65
N PHE A 144 -33.26 26.07 -1.24
CA PHE A 144 -32.89 26.47 -2.59
C PHE A 144 -32.79 25.27 -3.55
N GLN A 145 -33.64 24.26 -3.36
CA GLN A 145 -33.69 23.08 -4.23
C GLN A 145 -33.74 23.51 -5.71
N PRO A 146 -32.75 23.12 -6.54
CA PRO A 146 -32.77 23.45 -7.95
C PRO A 146 -33.96 22.76 -8.61
N GLY A 147 -34.93 23.56 -9.08
CA GLY A 147 -35.86 23.11 -10.09
C GLY A 147 -35.05 22.65 -11.29
N TYR A 148 -35.21 21.37 -11.67
CA TYR A 148 -34.40 20.61 -12.62
C TYR A 148 -34.18 21.24 -14.02
N ALA A 149 -34.74 22.42 -14.30
CA ALA A 149 -34.80 22.99 -15.63
C ALA A 149 -33.58 23.83 -16.05
N HIS A 150 -32.80 24.44 -15.13
CA HIS A 150 -31.82 25.48 -15.52
C HIS A 150 -30.44 25.48 -14.82
N GLY A 151 -30.09 24.43 -14.06
CA GLY A 151 -28.77 24.35 -13.41
C GLY A 151 -28.54 25.39 -12.30
N LEU A 152 -27.34 25.39 -11.70
CA LEU A 152 -26.98 26.26 -10.57
C LEU A 152 -27.08 27.77 -10.85
N GLY A 153 -26.82 28.19 -12.09
CA GLY A 153 -26.89 29.60 -12.48
C GLY A 153 -28.30 30.21 -12.38
N SER A 154 -29.33 29.38 -12.18
CA SER A 154 -30.71 29.81 -11.93
C SER A 154 -31.06 29.96 -10.44
N LEU A 155 -30.18 29.50 -9.53
CA LEU A 155 -30.40 29.59 -8.09
C LEU A 155 -30.04 31.00 -7.60
N GLN A 156 -31.06 31.73 -7.14
CA GLN A 156 -30.88 33.02 -6.48
C GLN A 156 -30.64 32.81 -4.99
N PHE A 157 -29.41 33.04 -4.56
CA PHE A 157 -29.04 33.01 -3.15
C PHE A 157 -29.32 34.36 -2.48
N PRO A 158 -29.61 34.39 -1.16
CA PRO A 158 -29.80 35.63 -0.43
C PRO A 158 -28.60 36.56 -0.64
N ASN A 159 -28.86 37.83 -0.94
CA ASN A 159 -27.85 38.87 -1.20
C ASN A 159 -27.06 38.74 -2.52
N GLY A 160 -27.44 37.83 -3.43
CA GLY A 160 -26.78 37.69 -4.73
C GLY A 160 -25.40 37.02 -4.66
N THR A 161 -25.04 36.39 -3.54
CA THR A 161 -23.75 35.71 -3.36
C THR A 161 -23.78 34.30 -3.97
N SER A 162 -22.85 34.00 -4.87
CA SER A 162 -22.67 32.63 -5.40
C SER A 162 -22.07 31.71 -4.32
N PRO A 163 -22.54 30.46 -4.16
CA PRO A 163 -21.96 29.52 -3.22
C PRO A 163 -20.52 29.18 -3.63
N LEU A 164 -19.69 28.97 -2.62
CA LEU A 164 -18.28 28.64 -2.80
C LEU A 164 -18.08 27.14 -2.66
N VAL A 165 -17.09 26.61 -3.39
CA VAL A 165 -16.63 25.24 -3.20
C VAL A 165 -16.18 25.06 -1.76
N ALA A 166 -16.77 24.10 -1.05
CA ALA A 166 -16.31 23.67 0.26
C ALA A 166 -15.29 22.54 0.15
N LYS A 167 -15.42 21.70 -0.87
CA LYS A 167 -14.60 20.52 -1.06
C LYS A 167 -14.39 20.19 -2.54
N THR A 168 -13.20 19.68 -2.86
CA THR A 168 -12.84 19.20 -4.19
C THR A 168 -12.27 17.80 -4.08
N ALA A 169 -12.59 16.92 -5.03
CA ALA A 169 -12.02 15.57 -5.11
C ALA A 169 -11.43 15.29 -6.50
N ILE A 170 -10.22 14.75 -6.55
CA ILE A 170 -9.51 14.35 -7.76
C ILE A 170 -9.39 12.82 -7.76
N TYR A 171 -9.75 12.18 -8.87
CA TYR A 171 -9.79 10.72 -9.05
C TYR A 171 -9.61 10.36 -10.53
N VAL A 172 -9.51 9.06 -10.87
CA VAL A 172 -9.43 8.61 -12.27
C VAL A 172 -10.81 8.24 -12.79
N GLY A 173 -11.14 8.66 -14.02
CA GLY A 173 -12.41 8.33 -14.67
C GLY A 173 -13.57 9.20 -14.19
N ASN A 174 -14.78 8.65 -14.27
CA ASN A 174 -15.99 9.33 -13.81
C ASN A 174 -16.41 8.77 -12.45
N MET A 175 -16.83 9.63 -11.54
CA MET A 175 -17.57 9.18 -10.36
C MET A 175 -18.92 8.63 -10.86
N ALA A 176 -19.29 7.40 -10.51
CA ALA A 176 -20.56 6.81 -10.95
C ALA A 176 -21.74 7.69 -10.49
N ALA A 177 -22.44 8.30 -11.46
CA ALA A 177 -23.68 9.03 -11.21
C ALA A 177 -24.77 8.01 -10.83
N GLY A 178 -25.07 7.85 -9.53
CA GLY A 178 -26.12 6.93 -9.14
C GLY A 178 -26.42 6.75 -7.65
N THR A 179 -25.54 7.12 -6.72
CA THR A 179 -25.84 7.02 -5.28
C THR A 179 -25.05 8.06 -4.47
N VAL A 180 -25.48 9.31 -4.59
CA VAL A 180 -25.04 10.39 -3.70
C VAL A 180 -25.79 10.17 -2.38
N GLY A 181 -25.17 9.48 -1.42
CA GLY A 181 -25.89 9.07 -0.22
C GLY A 181 -25.07 8.73 1.03
N SER A 182 -23.79 8.35 0.92
CA SER A 182 -22.98 8.12 2.12
C SER A 182 -21.53 8.53 1.90
N GLU A 183 -20.85 8.94 2.96
CA GLU A 183 -19.39 9.13 3.00
C GLU A 183 -18.64 7.84 2.57
N GLU A 184 -19.35 6.71 2.43
CA GLU A 184 -18.86 5.42 1.99
C GLU A 184 -18.53 5.32 0.48
N HIS A 185 -18.91 6.28 -0.37
CA HIS A 185 -18.67 6.11 -1.82
C HIS A 185 -17.25 6.48 -2.29
N CYS A 186 -16.49 7.24 -1.48
CA CYS A 186 -15.03 7.34 -1.66
C CYS A 186 -14.34 5.98 -1.44
N LEU A 187 -14.98 5.04 -0.74
CA LEU A 187 -14.46 3.69 -0.50
C LEU A 187 -14.44 2.82 -1.77
N LYS A 188 -15.28 3.11 -2.80
CA LYS A 188 -15.47 2.23 -3.96
C LYS A 188 -14.75 2.63 -5.26
N ALA A 189 -14.09 3.78 -5.31
CA ALA A 189 -13.27 4.13 -6.47
C ALA A 189 -12.12 3.12 -6.58
N PRO A 190 -12.00 2.35 -7.68
CA PRO A 190 -10.93 1.38 -7.81
C PRO A 190 -9.59 2.14 -7.87
N PRO A 191 -8.56 1.66 -7.16
CA PRO A 191 -7.24 2.27 -7.26
C PRO A 191 -6.72 2.16 -8.69
N PRO A 192 -6.23 3.26 -9.29
CA PRO A 192 -5.60 3.18 -10.60
C PRO A 192 -4.31 2.34 -10.54
N PRO A 193 -3.86 1.80 -11.69
CA PRO A 193 -2.58 1.09 -11.75
C PRO A 193 -1.44 2.01 -11.32
N LEU A 194 -0.34 1.43 -10.82
CA LEU A 194 0.87 2.20 -10.52
C LEU A 194 1.33 2.92 -11.80
N PRO A 195 1.41 4.26 -11.82
CA PRO A 195 1.85 4.99 -13.01
C PRO A 195 3.31 4.69 -13.33
N LEU A 196 3.68 4.65 -14.61
CA LEU A 196 5.07 4.37 -15.03
C LEU A 196 6.08 5.38 -14.45
N VAL A 197 5.69 6.67 -14.37
CA VAL A 197 6.45 7.72 -13.69
C VAL A 197 6.81 7.38 -12.24
N CYS A 198 5.97 6.58 -11.56
CA CYS A 198 6.21 6.14 -10.19
C CYS A 198 7.11 4.89 -10.10
N TYR A 199 7.59 4.31 -11.21
CA TYR A 199 8.40 3.09 -11.13
C TYR A 199 9.80 3.39 -10.61
N HIS A 200 10.36 4.55 -10.98
CA HIS A 200 11.72 4.99 -10.60
C HIS A 200 12.78 3.91 -10.84
N ASN A 201 12.71 3.20 -11.98
CA ASN A 201 13.59 2.09 -12.35
C ASN A 201 13.63 0.90 -11.35
N ASN A 202 12.60 0.75 -10.51
CA ASN A 202 12.51 -0.37 -9.58
C ASN A 202 11.78 -1.57 -10.22
N LEU A 203 12.13 -2.76 -9.73
CA LEU A 203 11.34 -3.97 -9.92
C LEU A 203 10.22 -4.04 -8.86
N TYR A 204 9.03 -4.41 -9.30
CA TYR A 204 7.87 -4.62 -8.44
C TYR A 204 7.39 -6.06 -8.53
N LEU A 205 6.81 -6.56 -7.44
CA LEU A 205 6.23 -7.89 -7.38
C LEU A 205 4.75 -7.84 -7.73
N GLU A 206 4.32 -8.69 -8.66
CA GLU A 206 2.91 -8.97 -8.92
C GLU A 206 2.42 -10.20 -8.13
N LYS A 207 3.26 -11.25 -8.05
CA LYS A 207 2.96 -12.48 -7.31
C LYS A 207 4.24 -13.24 -6.96
N ALA A 208 4.28 -13.84 -5.77
CA ALA A 208 5.32 -14.80 -5.37
C ALA A 208 4.71 -16.19 -5.12
N GLU A 209 5.16 -17.19 -5.88
CA GLU A 209 4.78 -18.59 -5.68
C GLU A 209 5.92 -19.32 -4.96
N ILE A 210 5.60 -19.95 -3.84
CA ILE A 210 6.61 -20.68 -3.06
C ILE A 210 6.74 -22.09 -3.65
N ILE A 211 7.93 -22.38 -4.19
CA ILE A 211 8.23 -23.66 -4.83
C ILE A 211 8.51 -24.68 -3.73
N ARG A 212 7.72 -25.76 -3.67
CA ARG A 212 7.88 -26.83 -2.68
C ARG A 212 7.98 -28.19 -3.35
N ASP A 213 8.82 -29.06 -2.77
CA ASP A 213 8.93 -30.48 -3.10
C ASP A 213 8.42 -31.29 -1.91
N LYS A 214 7.24 -31.89 -2.06
CA LYS A 214 6.46 -32.59 -1.01
C LYS A 214 6.26 -31.72 0.24
N VAL A 215 7.25 -31.73 1.14
CA VAL A 215 7.21 -31.05 2.44
C VAL A 215 8.26 -29.94 2.53
N ARG A 216 9.24 -29.86 1.63
CA ARG A 216 10.36 -28.91 1.73
C ARG A 216 10.23 -27.77 0.72
N THR A 217 10.48 -26.55 1.17
CA THR A 217 10.60 -25.37 0.32
C THR A 217 11.94 -25.41 -0.41
N ARG A 218 11.89 -25.18 -1.72
CA ARG A 218 13.05 -25.17 -2.62
C ARG A 218 13.47 -23.75 -3.00
N GLY A 219 12.50 -22.85 -3.16
CA GLY A 219 12.76 -21.50 -3.65
C GLY A 219 11.47 -20.71 -3.85
N LEU A 220 11.61 -19.58 -4.54
CA LEU A 220 10.54 -18.66 -4.89
C LEU A 220 10.50 -18.50 -6.41
N LYS A 221 9.30 -18.51 -6.96
CA LYS A 221 9.00 -18.08 -8.32
C LYS A 221 8.29 -16.73 -8.26
N LEU A 222 8.92 -15.71 -8.84
CA LEU A 222 8.53 -14.31 -8.73
C LEU A 222 8.03 -13.82 -10.09
N HIS A 223 6.80 -13.35 -10.11
CA HIS A 223 6.21 -12.61 -11.22
C HIS A 223 6.46 -11.13 -10.97
N LEU A 224 7.37 -10.55 -11.74
CA LEU A 224 7.88 -9.22 -11.55
C LEU A 224 7.46 -8.31 -12.69
N PHE A 225 7.42 -7.01 -12.43
CA PHE A 225 7.24 -6.01 -13.47
C PHE A 225 8.11 -4.78 -13.24
N THR A 226 8.50 -4.14 -14.33
CA THR A 226 9.31 -2.91 -14.36
C THR A 226 8.96 -2.07 -15.59
N GLU A 227 9.58 -0.91 -15.72
CA GLU A 227 9.48 -0.07 -16.90
C GLU A 227 10.40 -0.65 -17.99
N GLY A 228 9.86 -0.82 -19.19
CA GLY A 228 10.61 -1.29 -20.34
C GLY A 228 10.20 -0.54 -21.61
N ASN A 229 11.01 -0.67 -22.66
CA ASN A 229 10.75 -0.02 -23.93
C ASN A 229 9.89 -0.93 -24.84
N SER A 230 8.98 -0.33 -25.59
CA SER A 230 8.30 -1.05 -26.67
C SER A 230 9.28 -1.43 -27.80
N ALA A 231 9.17 -2.65 -28.33
CA ALA A 231 10.02 -3.15 -29.42
C ALA A 231 9.69 -2.56 -30.81
N THR A 232 8.65 -1.73 -30.91
CA THR A 232 8.27 -1.03 -32.15
C THR A 232 9.18 0.17 -32.39
N ARG A 233 10.04 0.04 -33.41
CA ARG A 233 11.17 0.93 -33.79
C ARG A 233 10.85 2.40 -34.11
N VAL A 234 9.64 2.88 -33.90
CA VAL A 234 9.23 4.23 -34.35
C VAL A 234 9.07 5.23 -33.19
N LEU A 235 8.68 4.79 -32.00
CA LEU A 235 8.61 5.61 -30.78
C LEU A 235 8.94 4.75 -29.55
N LEU A 236 9.96 5.16 -28.78
CA LEU A 236 10.33 4.56 -27.48
C LEU A 236 9.32 5.03 -26.42
N GLU A 237 8.09 4.53 -26.48
CA GLU A 237 7.13 4.75 -25.39
C GLU A 237 7.42 3.79 -24.24
N PRO A 238 7.57 4.30 -23.00
CA PRO A 238 7.74 3.47 -21.82
C PRO A 238 6.48 2.65 -21.60
N LYS A 239 6.64 1.36 -21.27
CA LYS A 239 5.55 0.43 -21.03
C LYS A 239 5.88 -0.51 -19.87
N LYS A 240 4.84 -0.98 -19.17
CA LYS A 240 4.98 -2.07 -18.18
C LYS A 240 5.53 -3.31 -18.89
N HIS A 241 6.70 -3.76 -18.47
CA HIS A 241 7.33 -5.00 -18.89
C HIS A 241 7.25 -6.03 -17.76
N ASN A 242 6.71 -7.22 -18.06
CA ASN A 242 6.58 -8.31 -17.09
C ASN A 242 7.68 -9.34 -17.33
N LEU A 243 8.20 -9.91 -16.25
CA LEU A 243 9.22 -10.96 -16.27
C LEU A 243 8.95 -11.97 -15.17
N MET A 244 9.44 -13.19 -15.37
CA MET A 244 9.35 -14.29 -14.42
C MET A 244 10.76 -14.72 -14.03
N LYS A 245 11.04 -14.77 -12.73
CA LYS A 245 12.35 -15.14 -12.18
C LYS A 245 12.19 -16.10 -11.04
N GLU A 246 13.16 -16.99 -10.89
CA GLU A 246 13.20 -17.96 -9.80
C GLU A 246 14.46 -17.72 -8.98
N VAL A 247 14.33 -17.85 -7.66
CA VAL A 247 15.45 -17.78 -6.71
C VAL A 247 15.35 -18.95 -5.76
N TRP A 248 16.42 -19.73 -5.65
CA TRP A 248 16.45 -20.99 -4.93
C TRP A 248 17.27 -20.89 -3.64
N PHE A 249 16.99 -21.77 -2.69
CA PHE A 249 17.93 -22.02 -1.60
C PHE A 249 19.23 -22.57 -2.16
N GLY A 250 20.36 -22.01 -1.73
CA GLY A 250 21.67 -22.38 -2.25
C GLY A 250 22.21 -21.48 -3.37
N ASP A 251 21.37 -20.65 -4.01
CA ASP A 251 21.82 -19.70 -5.03
C ASP A 251 22.86 -18.73 -4.45
N TYR A 252 23.86 -18.36 -5.25
CA TYR A 252 24.86 -17.38 -4.82
C TYR A 252 24.31 -15.96 -4.89
N CYS A 253 24.98 -15.03 -4.22
CA CYS A 253 24.59 -13.63 -4.24
C CYS A 253 24.56 -13.04 -5.66
N GLU A 254 25.44 -13.48 -6.56
CA GLU A 254 25.46 -13.07 -7.96
C GLU A 254 24.25 -13.58 -8.75
N ASP A 255 23.80 -14.81 -8.46
CA ASP A 255 22.60 -15.39 -9.10
C ASP A 255 21.35 -14.59 -8.71
N VAL A 256 21.23 -14.24 -7.42
CA VAL A 256 20.13 -13.40 -6.93
C VAL A 256 20.18 -12.00 -7.53
N LEU A 257 21.36 -11.39 -7.64
CA LEU A 257 21.53 -10.08 -8.29
C LEU A 257 21.19 -10.12 -9.78
N SER A 258 21.56 -11.19 -10.48
CA SER A 258 21.22 -11.40 -11.89
C SER A 258 19.71 -11.58 -12.09
N ALA A 259 19.04 -12.24 -11.15
CA ALA A 259 17.60 -12.46 -11.19
C ALA A 259 16.79 -11.21 -10.82
N LEU A 260 17.16 -10.51 -9.73
CA LEU A 260 16.33 -9.48 -9.08
C LEU A 260 16.92 -8.07 -9.15
N GLY A 261 18.13 -7.91 -9.69
CA GLY A 261 18.85 -6.65 -9.66
C GLY A 261 19.40 -6.30 -8.28
N ALA A 262 19.89 -5.06 -8.15
CA ALA A 262 20.47 -4.56 -6.91
C ALA A 262 19.41 -4.45 -5.80
N PRO A 263 19.73 -4.85 -4.55
CA PRO A 263 18.81 -4.67 -3.43
C PRO A 263 18.69 -3.20 -3.05
N SER A 264 17.54 -2.83 -2.50
CA SER A 264 17.32 -1.49 -1.95
C SER A 264 18.24 -1.20 -0.77
N ARG A 265 18.60 -2.23 0.02
CA ARG A 265 19.55 -2.13 1.13
C ARG A 265 20.25 -3.46 1.37
N VAL A 266 21.51 -3.39 1.81
CA VAL A 266 22.25 -4.53 2.36
C VAL A 266 22.38 -4.35 3.87
N PHE A 267 22.01 -5.37 4.65
CA PHE A 267 22.09 -5.34 6.11
C PHE A 267 22.92 -6.51 6.65
N PHE A 268 23.95 -6.22 7.43
CA PHE A 268 24.81 -7.24 8.03
C PHE A 268 24.35 -7.57 9.45
N LYS A 269 24.15 -8.85 9.73
CA LYS A 269 23.70 -9.32 11.05
C LYS A 269 24.84 -9.21 12.07
N ALA A 270 24.91 -8.08 12.78
CA ALA A 270 25.96 -7.84 13.77
C ALA A 270 25.93 -8.85 14.94
N GLU A 271 24.74 -9.30 15.36
CA GLU A 271 24.56 -10.20 16.50
C GLU A 271 23.51 -11.28 16.23
N ASP A 272 23.78 -12.50 16.69
CA ASP A 272 22.78 -13.58 16.72
C ASP A 272 22.25 -13.81 18.13
N LYS A 273 21.33 -12.92 18.56
CA LYS A 273 20.72 -12.98 19.89
C LYS A 273 20.00 -14.31 20.16
N MET A 274 19.54 -14.99 19.11
CA MET A 274 18.86 -16.29 19.23
C MET A 274 19.82 -17.47 19.39
N ARG A 275 21.14 -17.26 19.26
CA ARG A 275 22.15 -18.33 19.42
C ARG A 275 22.13 -18.96 20.82
N ILE A 276 21.63 -18.27 21.83
CA ILE A 276 21.49 -18.80 23.19
C ILE A 276 20.62 -20.06 23.26
N HIS A 277 19.74 -20.27 22.28
CA HIS A 277 18.88 -21.45 22.17
C HIS A 277 19.54 -22.61 21.40
N SER A 278 20.74 -22.39 20.85
CA SER A 278 21.51 -23.44 20.20
C SER A 278 22.20 -24.33 21.26
N PRO A 279 22.24 -25.66 21.08
CA PRO A 279 23.03 -26.57 21.93
C PRO A 279 24.51 -26.20 22.02
N HIS A 280 25.00 -25.37 21.08
CA HIS A 280 26.38 -24.93 20.98
C HIS A 280 26.59 -23.45 21.36
N ALA A 281 25.66 -22.83 22.10
CA ALA A 281 25.69 -21.40 22.45
C ALA A 281 27.03 -20.90 23.05
N HIS A 282 27.75 -21.77 23.79
CA HIS A 282 28.99 -21.43 24.47
C HIS A 282 30.26 -21.58 23.61
N LYS A 283 30.18 -22.22 22.43
CA LYS A 283 31.33 -22.29 21.52
C LYS A 283 31.56 -20.90 20.94
N LYS A 284 32.68 -20.26 21.29
CA LYS A 284 33.11 -19.02 20.65
C LYS A 284 33.29 -19.29 19.16
N ASP A 285 32.44 -18.64 18.36
CA ASP A 285 32.60 -18.60 16.92
C ASP A 285 33.98 -18.00 16.58
N LYS A 286 34.78 -18.74 15.80
CA LYS A 286 35.98 -18.19 15.16
C LYS A 286 35.63 -17.28 13.97
N THR A 287 34.35 -17.18 13.61
CA THR A 287 33.86 -16.49 12.42
C THR A 287 33.85 -14.98 12.63
N ARG A 288 34.69 -14.27 11.85
CA ARG A 288 34.69 -12.80 11.74
C ARG A 288 33.62 -12.27 10.75
N ARG A 289 32.76 -13.14 10.22
CA ARG A 289 31.82 -12.80 9.14
C ARG A 289 30.40 -13.06 9.60
N SER A 290 29.54 -12.09 9.35
CA SER A 290 28.13 -12.09 9.70
C SER A 290 27.27 -12.42 8.48
N ASP A 291 26.23 -13.23 8.67
CA ASP A 291 25.19 -13.42 7.66
C ASP A 291 24.63 -12.05 7.26
N PHE A 292 24.22 -11.87 6.00
CA PHE A 292 23.77 -10.57 5.50
C PHE A 292 22.50 -10.70 4.66
N PHE A 293 21.69 -9.65 4.68
CA PHE A 293 20.43 -9.56 3.97
C PHE A 293 20.56 -8.67 2.75
N TYR A 294 19.95 -9.09 1.66
CA TYR A 294 19.47 -8.21 0.60
C TYR A 294 18.00 -7.89 0.86
N ASN A 295 17.70 -6.60 1.07
CA ASN A 295 16.34 -6.12 1.26
C ASN A 295 15.79 -5.57 -0.06
N TYR A 296 14.69 -6.14 -0.55
CA TYR A 296 13.98 -5.70 -1.74
C TYR A 296 12.62 -5.11 -1.33
N PHE A 297 12.61 -3.82 -1.00
CA PHE A 297 11.44 -3.16 -0.40
C PHE A 297 10.21 -3.21 -1.31
N THR A 298 10.37 -2.94 -2.60
CA THR A 298 9.29 -2.97 -3.61
C THR A 298 8.77 -4.38 -3.92
N LEU A 299 9.48 -5.42 -3.50
CA LEU A 299 9.07 -6.82 -3.63
C LEU A 299 8.47 -7.39 -2.34
N GLY A 300 8.56 -6.67 -1.22
CA GLY A 300 8.20 -7.20 0.09
C GLY A 300 9.07 -8.38 0.51
N LEU A 301 10.31 -8.45 0.05
CA LEU A 301 11.18 -9.64 0.15
C LEU A 301 12.53 -9.28 0.79
N ASP A 302 12.95 -10.07 1.77
CA ASP A 302 14.35 -10.14 2.18
C ASP A 302 14.95 -11.50 1.85
N VAL A 303 16.20 -11.49 1.38
CA VAL A 303 17.00 -12.70 1.11
C VAL A 303 18.20 -12.72 2.04
N LEU A 304 18.29 -13.73 2.91
CA LEU A 304 19.42 -13.91 3.82
C LEU A 304 20.47 -14.82 3.19
N PHE A 305 21.71 -14.38 3.18
CA PHE A 305 22.87 -15.13 2.72
C PHE A 305 23.72 -15.61 3.90
N ASP A 306 24.22 -16.84 3.77
CA ASP A 306 25.21 -17.38 4.69
C ASP A 306 26.56 -16.66 4.51
N ALA A 307 27.16 -16.20 5.61
CA ALA A 307 28.41 -15.43 5.57
C ALA A 307 29.62 -16.20 5.01
N LYS A 308 29.57 -17.55 5.09
CA LYS A 308 30.67 -18.42 4.69
C LYS A 308 30.56 -18.81 3.22
N THR A 309 29.36 -19.22 2.80
CA THR A 309 29.16 -19.72 1.42
C THR A 309 28.62 -18.65 0.47
N GLN A 310 28.11 -17.52 1.01
CA GLN A 310 27.38 -16.50 0.26
C GLN A 310 26.18 -17.05 -0.51
N CYS A 311 25.60 -18.15 -0.02
CA CYS A 311 24.44 -18.78 -0.60
C CYS A 311 23.16 -18.40 0.16
N VAL A 312 22.03 -18.38 -0.54
CA VAL A 312 20.71 -18.13 0.04
C VAL A 312 20.37 -19.19 1.09
N LYS A 313 20.00 -18.72 2.28
CA LYS A 313 19.69 -19.52 3.47
C LYS A 313 18.26 -19.34 3.96
N LYS A 314 17.71 -18.12 3.82
CA LYS A 314 16.34 -17.78 4.25
C LYS A 314 15.70 -16.75 3.32
N PHE A 315 14.38 -16.82 3.20
CA PHE A 315 13.56 -15.77 2.61
C PHE A 315 12.62 -15.20 3.69
N VAL A 316 12.38 -13.90 3.67
CA VAL A 316 11.36 -13.25 4.52
C VAL A 316 10.39 -12.52 3.62
N LEU A 317 9.11 -12.87 3.70
CA LEU A 317 8.02 -12.31 2.90
C LEU A 317 7.19 -11.40 3.80
N HIS A 318 7.13 -10.10 3.51
CA HIS A 318 6.45 -9.09 4.33
C HIS A 318 5.07 -8.76 3.76
N THR A 319 4.06 -8.65 4.61
CA THR A 319 2.67 -8.36 4.18
C THR A 319 2.27 -6.89 4.26
N ASN A 320 3.10 -6.07 4.92
CA ASN A 320 2.97 -4.61 5.05
C ASN A 320 1.60 -4.13 5.60
N TYR A 321 1.11 -4.74 6.68
CA TYR A 321 -0.05 -4.21 7.40
C TYR A 321 0.30 -2.96 8.22
N PRO A 322 -0.59 -1.96 8.28
CA PRO A 322 -0.46 -0.87 9.26
C PRO A 322 -0.51 -1.43 10.68
N GLY A 323 0.12 -0.75 11.63
CA GLY A 323 0.27 -1.29 12.99
C GLY A 323 1.38 -2.35 13.11
N HIS A 324 2.15 -2.63 12.07
CA HIS A 324 3.39 -3.41 12.17
C HIS A 324 4.62 -2.49 12.19
N TYR A 325 5.67 -2.91 12.88
CA TYR A 325 6.92 -2.15 13.00
C TYR A 325 7.57 -1.81 11.64
N ASN A 326 7.47 -2.71 10.65
CA ASN A 326 8.03 -2.51 9.32
C ASN A 326 7.04 -1.86 8.35
N PHE A 327 5.86 -1.43 8.81
CA PHE A 327 4.90 -0.76 7.94
C PHE A 327 5.54 0.42 7.22
N ASN A 328 5.17 0.64 5.95
CA ASN A 328 5.71 1.67 5.07
C ASN A 328 7.17 1.46 4.61
N MET A 329 7.89 0.48 5.15
CA MET A 329 9.23 0.11 4.67
C MET A 329 9.18 -0.81 3.44
N TYR A 330 8.18 -1.68 3.37
CA TYR A 330 8.02 -2.67 2.32
C TYR A 330 6.73 -2.45 1.53
N HIS A 331 6.68 -2.95 0.31
CA HIS A 331 5.42 -3.25 -0.37
C HIS A 331 4.92 -4.61 0.13
N ARG A 332 3.61 -4.85 0.00
CA ARG A 332 3.04 -6.16 0.31
C ARG A 332 3.59 -7.21 -0.65
N CYS A 333 4.10 -8.31 -0.09
CA CYS A 333 4.47 -9.48 -0.86
C CYS A 333 3.22 -10.33 -1.14
N GLU A 334 2.80 -10.37 -2.40
CA GLU A 334 1.66 -11.18 -2.87
C GLU A 334 2.02 -12.67 -2.97
N PHE A 335 2.39 -13.27 -1.83
CA PHE A 335 2.83 -14.66 -1.78
C PHE A 335 1.68 -15.66 -1.71
N THR A 336 1.95 -16.88 -2.17
CA THR A 336 1.07 -18.04 -2.00
C THR A 336 1.89 -19.23 -1.50
N LEU A 337 1.56 -19.68 -0.28
CA LEU A 337 2.17 -20.84 0.38
C LEU A 337 1.13 -21.94 0.54
N THR A 338 1.27 -23.04 -0.19
CA THR A 338 0.38 -24.19 -0.06
C THR A 338 1.02 -25.27 0.83
N LEU A 339 0.33 -25.67 1.89
CA LEU A 339 0.75 -26.71 2.82
C LEU A 339 -0.26 -27.87 2.78
N SER A 340 0.24 -29.07 2.48
CA SER A 340 -0.57 -30.29 2.65
C SER A 340 -0.84 -30.54 4.14
N PRO A 341 -2.02 -30.98 4.55
CA PRO A 341 -2.29 -31.36 5.94
C PRO A 341 -1.45 -32.58 6.32
N GLU A 342 -1.10 -32.72 7.60
CA GLU A 342 -0.43 -33.94 8.06
C GLU A 342 -1.45 -35.09 8.11
N ASN A 343 -1.29 -36.09 7.24
CA ASN A 343 -2.06 -37.33 7.33
C ASN A 343 -1.67 -38.05 8.63
N ASN A 344 -2.65 -38.23 9.54
CA ASN A 344 -2.51 -39.15 10.66
C ASN A 344 -2.44 -40.58 10.11
N PHE A 345 -1.25 -41.14 9.95
CA PHE A 345 -1.07 -42.57 9.60
C PHE A 345 -1.45 -43.55 10.73
N ASN A 346 -2.07 -43.08 11.82
CA ASN A 346 -2.35 -43.88 13.02
C ASN A 346 -3.84 -44.11 13.32
N ASP A 347 -4.79 -43.69 12.47
CA ASP A 347 -6.22 -43.92 12.72
C ASP A 347 -6.85 -44.76 11.60
N SER A 348 -6.58 -46.06 11.61
CA SER A 348 -7.13 -47.07 10.72
C SER A 348 -8.60 -47.40 11.04
N GLY A 349 -9.47 -46.38 11.14
CA GLY A 349 -10.81 -46.56 11.71
C GLY A 349 -11.94 -45.65 11.22
N LYS A 350 -11.73 -44.72 10.27
CA LYS A 350 -12.83 -43.89 9.73
C LYS A 350 -12.96 -43.99 8.21
N LEU A 351 -13.99 -44.73 7.79
CA LEU A 351 -14.48 -44.89 6.42
C LEU A 351 -15.20 -43.64 5.88
N ILE A 352 -14.55 -42.47 5.93
CA ILE A 352 -15.02 -41.30 5.16
C ILE A 352 -13.81 -40.68 4.47
N ASP A 353 -13.74 -40.87 3.15
CA ASP A 353 -12.72 -40.36 2.23
C ASP A 353 -12.89 -38.84 2.02
N VAL A 354 -12.63 -38.05 3.07
CA VAL A 354 -12.31 -36.63 2.91
C VAL A 354 -10.81 -36.52 3.04
N SER A 355 -10.10 -36.70 1.93
CA SER A 355 -8.69 -36.32 1.86
C SER A 355 -8.56 -34.88 2.38
N PRO A 356 -7.68 -34.61 3.36
CA PRO A 356 -7.65 -33.30 3.99
C PRO A 356 -7.13 -32.30 2.94
N SER A 357 -7.92 -31.25 2.69
CA SER A 357 -7.63 -30.27 1.64
C SER A 357 -6.36 -29.46 1.95
N PRO A 358 -5.54 -29.14 0.94
CA PRO A 358 -4.36 -28.31 1.14
C PRO A 358 -4.75 -26.93 1.68
N ILE A 359 -3.98 -26.44 2.66
CA ILE A 359 -4.17 -25.13 3.27
C ILE A 359 -3.30 -24.14 2.52
N THR A 360 -3.91 -23.10 1.96
CA THR A 360 -3.23 -22.03 1.26
C THR A 360 -3.12 -20.80 2.16
N ILE A 361 -1.89 -20.40 2.47
CA ILE A 361 -1.57 -19.19 3.22
C ILE A 361 -1.16 -18.10 2.24
N THR A 362 -1.74 -16.93 2.40
CA THR A 362 -1.47 -15.72 1.62
C THR A 362 -1.28 -14.52 2.55
N ALA A 363 -0.92 -13.37 1.99
CA ALA A 363 -0.84 -12.11 2.73
C ALA A 363 -2.17 -11.70 3.42
N TYR A 364 -3.30 -12.28 3.00
CA TYR A 364 -4.65 -11.95 3.47
C TYR A 364 -5.20 -12.94 4.50
N THR A 365 -4.45 -14.02 4.78
CA THR A 365 -4.93 -15.08 5.67
C THR A 365 -4.89 -14.60 7.12
N LYS A 366 -5.98 -14.83 7.86
CA LYS A 366 -6.01 -14.63 9.31
C LYS A 366 -5.51 -15.89 10.03
N TRP A 367 -4.66 -15.69 11.02
CA TRP A 367 -3.96 -16.76 11.72
C TRP A 367 -4.90 -17.66 12.54
N ASP A 368 -5.86 -17.07 13.25
CA ASP A 368 -6.88 -17.78 14.01
C ASP A 368 -7.60 -18.86 13.18
N LYS A 369 -7.94 -18.55 11.92
CA LYS A 369 -8.63 -19.47 11.01
C LYS A 369 -7.83 -20.71 10.60
N ILE A 370 -6.49 -20.62 10.59
CA ILE A 370 -5.62 -21.69 10.08
C ILE A 370 -4.76 -22.35 11.17
N SER A 371 -4.61 -21.71 12.32
CA SER A 371 -3.66 -22.11 13.37
C SER A 371 -3.88 -23.53 13.89
N GLU A 372 -5.13 -23.91 14.12
CA GLU A 372 -5.51 -25.25 14.62
C GLU A 372 -5.20 -26.35 13.59
N GLN A 373 -5.44 -26.07 12.30
CA GLN A 373 -5.28 -27.06 11.23
C GLN A 373 -3.80 -27.32 10.91
N LEU A 374 -2.94 -26.32 11.12
CA LEU A 374 -1.51 -26.39 10.82
C LEU A 374 -0.67 -27.02 11.94
N LYS A 375 -1.28 -27.40 13.07
CA LYS A 375 -0.60 -27.89 14.28
C LYS A 375 0.64 -27.05 14.62
N ALA A 376 0.47 -25.72 14.59
CA ALA A 376 1.56 -24.80 14.86
C ALA A 376 2.15 -25.01 16.26
N THR A 377 3.39 -24.56 16.46
CA THR A 377 4.05 -24.66 17.76
C THR A 377 3.18 -24.04 18.85
N ALA A 378 2.81 -24.83 19.88
CA ALA A 378 1.84 -24.42 20.90
C ALA A 378 2.28 -23.20 21.73
N ARG A 379 3.59 -22.93 21.80
CA ARG A 379 4.16 -21.76 22.46
C ARG A 379 4.91 -20.90 21.43
N PRO A 380 4.35 -19.77 20.99
CA PRO A 380 5.04 -18.89 20.05
C PRO A 380 6.22 -18.18 20.73
N VAL A 381 7.21 -17.80 19.92
CA VAL A 381 8.26 -16.86 20.34
C VAL A 381 7.69 -15.45 20.29
N VAL A 382 7.80 -14.71 21.38
CA VAL A 382 7.39 -13.31 21.44
C VAL A 382 8.51 -12.43 20.89
N LEU A 383 8.23 -11.71 19.81
CA LEU A 383 9.18 -10.81 19.17
C LEU A 383 8.83 -9.36 19.54
N ASN A 384 9.69 -8.73 20.35
CA ASN A 384 9.61 -7.32 20.63
C ASN A 384 10.75 -6.58 19.90
N ARG A 385 10.38 -5.70 18.97
CA ARG A 385 11.33 -4.84 18.27
C ARG A 385 11.51 -3.55 19.06
N ALA A 386 12.74 -3.25 19.47
CA ALA A 386 13.11 -1.96 20.04
C ALA A 386 14.18 -1.33 19.15
N SER A 387 14.05 -0.04 18.84
CA SER A 387 15.07 0.67 18.08
C SER A 387 16.34 0.86 18.92
N SER A 388 17.51 0.84 18.28
CA SER A 388 18.77 1.27 18.90
C SER A 388 18.79 2.76 19.27
N THR A 389 17.84 3.55 18.75
CA THR A 389 17.69 5.00 19.01
C THR A 389 16.66 5.34 20.09
N ASN A 390 16.31 4.40 20.99
CA ASN A 390 15.34 4.62 22.07
C ASN A 390 13.92 5.05 21.63
N THR A 391 13.56 4.87 20.36
CA THR A 391 12.16 4.93 19.95
C THR A 391 11.50 3.59 20.27
N THR A 392 10.60 3.61 21.25
CA THR A 392 9.77 2.46 21.61
C THR A 392 8.87 2.11 20.44
N ASN A 393 8.86 0.83 20.02
CA ASN A 393 7.88 0.33 19.06
C ASN A 393 6.46 0.57 19.62
N PRO A 394 5.66 1.44 19.00
CA PRO A 394 4.36 1.84 19.54
C PRO A 394 3.29 0.75 19.38
N PHE A 395 3.56 -0.28 18.56
CA PHE A 395 2.58 -1.30 18.19
C PHE A 395 2.64 -2.58 19.02
N GLY A 396 3.58 -2.65 19.97
CA GLY A 396 3.76 -3.83 20.81
C GLY A 396 4.45 -5.00 20.11
N CYS A 397 4.43 -6.17 20.75
CA CYS A 397 5.11 -7.36 20.25
C CYS A 397 4.28 -8.16 19.23
N THR A 398 4.96 -8.95 18.42
CA THR A 398 4.34 -9.97 17.54
C THR A 398 4.67 -11.38 18.03
N PHE A 399 3.92 -12.36 17.52
CA PHE A 399 4.07 -13.77 17.89
C PHE A 399 4.58 -14.59 16.71
N CYS A 400 5.68 -15.29 16.88
CA CYS A 400 6.29 -16.11 15.84
C CYS A 400 5.99 -17.59 16.08
N TYR A 401 5.27 -18.22 15.16
CA TYR A 401 4.88 -19.63 15.18
C TYR A 401 5.72 -20.42 14.17
N GLY A 402 6.41 -21.46 14.64
CA GLY A 402 7.10 -22.40 13.77
C GLY A 402 6.13 -23.41 13.15
N ILE A 403 6.21 -23.60 11.83
CA ILE A 403 5.47 -24.61 11.06
C ILE A 403 6.42 -25.22 10.03
N ARG A 404 6.85 -26.47 10.25
CA ARG A 404 7.76 -27.20 9.34
C ARG A 404 9.06 -26.40 9.06
N ASP A 405 9.16 -25.89 7.84
CA ASP A 405 10.29 -25.13 7.27
C ASP A 405 9.96 -23.62 7.14
N ALA A 406 8.95 -23.16 7.87
CA ALA A 406 8.49 -21.79 7.89
C ALA A 406 8.28 -21.26 9.32
N ILE A 407 8.40 -19.94 9.48
CA ILE A 407 7.99 -19.20 10.67
C ILE A 407 6.93 -18.18 10.23
N ILE A 408 5.79 -18.19 10.89
CA ILE A 408 4.70 -17.24 10.66
C ILE A 408 4.74 -16.21 11.80
N GLU A 409 5.01 -14.95 11.46
CA GLU A 409 4.90 -13.83 12.39
C GLU A 409 3.48 -13.27 12.35
N VAL A 410 2.84 -13.18 13.51
CA VAL A 410 1.44 -12.81 13.66
C VAL A 410 1.30 -11.59 14.55
N MET A 411 0.48 -10.63 14.13
CA MET A 411 0.13 -9.43 14.87
C MET A 411 -0.99 -9.69 15.88
N ALA A 412 -1.22 -8.76 16.81
CA ALA A 412 -2.28 -8.87 17.81
C ALA A 412 -3.70 -9.00 17.21
N ASN A 413 -3.93 -8.43 16.01
CA ASN A 413 -5.18 -8.51 15.26
C ASN A 413 -5.30 -9.78 14.39
N GLN A 414 -4.45 -10.79 14.62
CA GLN A 414 -4.41 -12.08 13.92
C GLN A 414 -4.02 -12.01 12.43
N HIS A 415 -3.61 -10.85 11.92
CA HIS A 415 -3.02 -10.76 10.59
C HIS A 415 -1.57 -11.27 10.59
N ILE A 416 -1.19 -11.96 9.52
CA ILE A 416 0.18 -12.41 9.30
C ILE A 416 1.00 -11.20 8.88
N ALA A 417 2.02 -10.84 9.66
CA ALA A 417 2.95 -9.74 9.38
C ALA A 417 4.08 -10.16 8.44
N SER A 418 4.60 -11.37 8.63
CA SER A 418 5.63 -11.92 7.75
C SER A 418 5.66 -13.45 7.75
N VAL A 419 6.18 -14.02 6.66
CA VAL A 419 6.47 -15.45 6.54
C VAL A 419 7.96 -15.61 6.27
N THR A 420 8.68 -16.25 7.20
CA THR A 420 10.09 -16.60 7.01
C THR A 420 10.21 -18.04 6.56
N LEU A 421 10.82 -18.28 5.41
CA LEU A 421 11.10 -19.62 4.87
C LEU A 421 12.58 -19.94 5.08
N TYR A 422 12.89 -21.16 5.49
CA TYR A 422 14.27 -21.60 5.68
C TYR A 422 14.45 -23.06 5.25
N SER A 423 15.62 -23.37 4.72
CA SER A 423 16.00 -24.76 4.46
C SER A 423 16.77 -25.33 5.65
N THR A 424 16.35 -26.49 6.14
CA THR A 424 17.16 -27.29 7.06
C THR A 424 18.20 -28.04 6.23
N ALA A 425 19.47 -27.69 6.42
CA ALA A 425 20.61 -28.37 5.79
C ALA A 425 20.63 -29.88 6.07
#